data_AF-A0A0V0QJ86-F1
#
_entry.id   AF-A0A0V0QJ86-F1
#
_cell.length_a   1.000
_cell.length_b   1.000
_cell.length_c   1.000
_cell.angle_alpha   90.00
_cell.angle_beta   90.00
_cell.angle_gamma   90.00
#
_symmetry.space_group_name_H-M   'P 1'
#
loop_
_entity.id
_entity.type
_entity.pdbx_description
1 polymer ?
#
loop_
_entity_poly.entity_id
_entity_poly.type
_entity_poly.pdbx_seq_one_letter_code
_entity_poly.pdbx_strand_id
1 'polypeptide(L)'
;MSKKTRQSQRAKKINPHMKIVDESTRKYVINARIDQLESDYYDSPNRLAEDIESEEFEMELEEHENEKRDQKLHTKKQKKAAQKIKKKKISKRTKKESSMRRNFNLKKLIKEDDLEHNEFPNFCSIRLRIIGKYGLKNKKEVWRVQLVLAKLRKAARELLTLDPKDPKRLFEGSALMRRMFRFGLLNEGENKLDYILGLTINKLMERRLQTVVFKSQLAKSIHHARVIIRHKHIKVGKNLVDIPSFMVRVDSEKHIDRINEDKVGRTKRRKQK
;
A
#
# COMPACT_ATOMS: atom_id res chain seq x y z
N MET A 1 42.37 -5.50 49.40
CA MET A 1 41.28 -4.53 49.11
C MET A 1 40.76 -4.77 47.70
N SER A 2 39.63 -5.46 47.54
CA SER A 2 38.99 -5.69 46.23
C SER A 2 37.81 -4.73 46.06
N LYS A 3 37.93 -3.79 45.12
CA LYS A 3 36.89 -2.79 44.82
C LYS A 3 35.79 -3.45 43.99
N LYS A 4 34.66 -3.80 44.63
CA LYS A 4 33.44 -4.20 43.92
C LYS A 4 33.01 -3.08 42.98
N THR A 5 32.80 -3.40 41.71
CA THR A 5 32.40 -2.47 40.65
C THR A 5 31.02 -1.84 40.96
N ARG A 6 30.90 -0.55 40.64
CA ARG A 6 29.67 0.29 40.79
C ARG A 6 28.41 -0.32 40.16
N GLN A 7 28.53 -1.27 39.23
CA GLN A 7 27.39 -2.01 38.67
C GLN A 7 26.73 -2.96 39.68
N SER A 8 27.50 -3.56 40.60
CA SER A 8 26.93 -4.50 41.60
C SER A 8 26.08 -3.84 42.67
N GLN A 9 26.25 -2.53 42.90
CA GLN A 9 25.47 -1.77 43.87
C GLN A 9 24.15 -1.22 43.31
N ARG A 10 23.98 -1.18 41.97
CA ARG A 10 22.77 -0.61 41.34
C ARG A 10 21.60 -1.60 41.25
N ALA A 11 21.85 -2.90 41.44
CA ALA A 11 20.84 -3.95 41.35
C ALA A 11 19.98 -4.13 42.63
N LYS A 12 20.19 -3.33 43.68
CA LYS A 12 19.47 -3.44 44.95
C LYS A 12 18.77 -2.14 45.33
N LYS A 13 17.87 -1.66 44.49
CA LYS A 13 16.82 -0.69 44.85
C LYS A 13 15.59 -0.92 43.97
N ILE A 14 14.91 -2.04 44.20
CA ILE A 14 13.51 -2.19 43.83
C ILE A 14 12.79 -2.45 45.16
N ASN A 15 11.86 -1.58 45.50
CA ASN A 15 11.10 -1.65 46.75
C ASN A 15 10.48 -3.05 46.90
N PRO A 16 10.68 -3.75 48.03
CA PRO A 16 10.11 -5.08 48.26
C PRO A 16 8.57 -5.07 48.39
N HIS A 17 7.96 -3.87 48.45
CA HIS A 17 6.52 -3.67 48.55
C HIS A 17 5.76 -3.58 47.21
N MET A 18 6.45 -3.59 46.05
CA MET A 18 5.75 -3.86 44.79
C MET A 18 5.50 -5.37 44.73
N LYS A 19 4.36 -5.80 45.29
CA LYS A 19 3.83 -7.15 45.06
C LYS A 19 3.88 -7.39 43.56
N ILE A 20 4.66 -8.40 43.14
CA ILE A 20 4.56 -8.96 41.81
C ILE A 20 3.13 -9.44 41.72
N VAL A 21 2.26 -8.66 41.09
CA VAL A 21 0.85 -9.02 40.88
C VAL A 21 0.89 -10.32 40.08
N ASP A 22 0.47 -11.42 40.72
CA ASP A 22 0.50 -12.76 40.16
C ASP A 22 -0.15 -12.76 38.77
N GLU A 23 0.41 -13.54 37.86
CA GLU A 23 -0.02 -13.55 36.47
C GLU A 23 -1.51 -13.94 36.31
N SER A 24 -2.03 -14.70 37.26
CA SER A 24 -3.46 -15.01 37.43
C SER A 24 -4.30 -13.74 37.65
N THR A 25 -3.90 -12.88 38.59
CA THR A 25 -4.60 -11.63 38.88
C THR A 25 -4.54 -10.63 37.73
N ARG A 26 -3.45 -10.62 36.94
CA ARG A 26 -3.40 -9.81 35.71
C ARG A 26 -4.36 -10.32 34.64
N LYS A 27 -4.39 -11.64 34.42
CA LYS A 27 -5.32 -12.27 33.47
C LYS A 27 -6.77 -12.01 33.85
N TYR A 28 -7.10 -12.10 35.14
CA TYR A 28 -8.45 -11.81 35.64
C TYR A 28 -8.87 -10.36 35.39
N VAL A 29 -8.00 -9.39 35.68
CA VAL A 29 -8.28 -7.96 35.43
C VAL A 29 -8.43 -7.65 33.94
N ILE A 30 -7.62 -8.29 33.09
CA ILE A 30 -7.71 -8.14 31.63
C ILE A 30 -9.03 -8.74 31.11
N ASN A 31 -9.39 -9.94 31.54
CA ASN A 31 -10.63 -10.59 31.11
C ASN A 31 -11.86 -9.83 31.60
N ALA A 32 -11.89 -9.37 32.84
CA ALA A 32 -12.98 -8.54 33.35
C ALA A 32 -13.13 -7.22 32.56
N ARG A 33 -12.03 -6.68 32.02
CA ARG A 33 -12.06 -5.49 31.15
C ARG A 33 -12.58 -5.80 29.75
N ILE A 34 -12.29 -6.99 29.22
CA ILE A 34 -12.83 -7.47 27.94
C ILE A 34 -14.33 -7.69 28.06
N ASP A 35 -14.78 -8.36 29.14
CA ASP A 35 -16.21 -8.61 29.39
C ASP A 35 -17.01 -7.30 29.53
N GLN A 36 -16.43 -6.27 30.17
CA GLN A 36 -17.04 -4.93 30.22
C GLN A 36 -17.16 -4.28 28.84
N LEU A 37 -16.11 -4.35 28.02
CA LEU A 37 -16.13 -3.79 26.67
C LEU A 37 -17.09 -4.55 25.74
N GLU A 38 -17.28 -5.85 25.98
CA GLU A 38 -18.23 -6.67 25.25
C GLU A 38 -19.67 -6.36 25.66
N SER A 39 -19.94 -6.14 26.96
CA SER A 39 -21.23 -5.62 27.45
C SER A 39 -21.56 -4.24 26.86
N ASP A 40 -20.60 -3.31 26.85
CA ASP A 40 -20.77 -1.95 26.30
C ASP A 40 -21.01 -1.96 24.78
N TYR A 41 -20.54 -3.00 24.08
CA TYR A 41 -20.75 -3.18 22.65
C TYR A 41 -22.16 -3.73 22.34
N TYR A 42 -22.71 -4.58 23.22
CA TYR A 42 -24.03 -5.18 23.02
C TYR A 42 -25.20 -4.31 23.48
N ASP A 43 -24.96 -3.31 24.34
CA ASP A 43 -25.98 -2.33 24.79
C ASP A 43 -26.01 -1.02 23.96
N SER A 44 -25.39 -1.01 22.77
CA SER A 44 -25.43 0.15 21.88
C SER A 44 -26.81 0.27 21.19
N PRO A 45 -27.46 1.45 21.16
CA PRO A 45 -28.83 1.64 20.64
C PRO A 45 -29.03 1.28 19.15
N ASN A 46 -27.96 1.01 18.41
CA ASN A 46 -28.00 0.66 17.00
C ASN A 46 -28.50 -0.77 16.71
N ARG A 47 -28.58 -1.66 17.71
CA ARG A 47 -29.02 -3.05 17.48
C ARG A 47 -30.54 -3.18 17.29
N LEU A 48 -31.33 -2.34 17.97
CA LEU A 48 -32.80 -2.32 17.81
C LEU A 48 -33.24 -1.89 16.40
N ALA A 49 -32.39 -1.20 15.64
CA ALA A 49 -32.66 -0.87 14.24
C ALA A 49 -32.31 -2.02 13.28
N GLU A 50 -31.31 -2.85 13.63
CA GLU A 50 -30.89 -4.02 12.85
C GLU A 50 -31.81 -5.24 13.10
N ASP A 51 -32.42 -5.33 14.28
CA ASP A 51 -33.36 -6.40 14.64
C ASP A 51 -34.74 -6.22 13.94
N ILE A 52 -35.17 -4.98 13.68
CA ILE A 52 -36.42 -4.70 12.94
C ILE A 52 -36.28 -5.01 11.45
N GLU A 53 -35.12 -4.75 10.84
CA GLU A 53 -34.85 -5.06 9.42
C GLU A 53 -34.65 -6.56 9.15
N SER A 54 -34.36 -7.36 10.19
CA SER A 54 -34.16 -8.81 10.06
C SER A 54 -35.43 -9.63 10.25
N GLU A 55 -36.43 -9.15 11.01
CA GLU A 55 -37.74 -9.80 11.14
C GLU A 55 -38.61 -9.64 9.88
N GLU A 56 -38.54 -8.50 9.18
CA GLU A 56 -39.25 -8.31 7.90
C GLU A 56 -38.72 -9.23 6.79
N PHE A 57 -37.42 -9.56 6.81
CA PHE A 57 -36.78 -10.42 5.82
C PHE A 57 -37.05 -11.92 6.04
N GLU A 58 -37.27 -12.36 7.29
CA GLU A 58 -37.60 -13.77 7.59
C GLU A 58 -39.06 -14.13 7.23
N MET A 59 -40.01 -13.20 7.35
CA MET A 59 -41.40 -13.43 6.91
C MET A 59 -41.53 -13.65 5.40
N GLU A 60 -40.78 -12.91 4.58
CA GLU A 60 -40.78 -13.08 3.11
C GLU A 60 -40.20 -14.43 2.65
N LEU A 61 -39.30 -15.03 3.45
CA LEU A 61 -38.68 -16.32 3.13
C LEU A 61 -39.59 -17.51 3.48
N GLU A 62 -40.48 -17.39 4.46
CA GLU A 62 -41.42 -18.45 4.82
C GLU A 62 -42.56 -18.62 3.79
N GLU A 63 -43.05 -17.53 3.19
CA GLU A 63 -44.06 -17.61 2.13
C GLU A 63 -43.51 -18.31 0.87
N HIS A 64 -42.24 -18.08 0.54
CA HIS A 64 -41.57 -18.69 -0.62
C HIS A 64 -41.18 -20.16 -0.43
N GLU A 65 -41.05 -20.62 0.82
CA GLU A 65 -40.76 -22.01 1.14
C GLU A 65 -41.99 -22.92 1.03
N ASN A 66 -43.18 -22.39 1.31
CA ASN A 66 -44.42 -23.17 1.32
C ASN A 66 -44.88 -23.56 -0.10
N GLU A 67 -44.70 -22.70 -1.11
CA GLU A 67 -44.96 -23.04 -2.52
C GLU A 67 -44.04 -24.16 -3.06
N LYS A 68 -42.81 -24.28 -2.54
CA LYS A 68 -41.83 -25.29 -3.00
C LYS A 68 -42.06 -26.67 -2.37
N ARG A 69 -42.91 -26.79 -1.34
CA ARG A 69 -43.20 -28.06 -0.66
C ARG A 69 -44.18 -28.92 -1.46
N ASP A 70 -45.10 -28.32 -2.22
CA ASP A 70 -46.12 -29.05 -2.98
C ASP A 70 -45.58 -29.78 -4.23
N GLN A 71 -44.45 -29.34 -4.80
CA GLN A 71 -43.85 -29.97 -5.98
C GLN A 71 -42.92 -31.17 -5.66
N LYS A 72 -42.65 -31.45 -4.38
CA LYS A 72 -41.57 -32.37 -3.95
C LYS A 72 -41.98 -33.84 -3.84
N LEU A 73 -43.26 -34.19 -3.97
CA LEU A 73 -43.72 -35.58 -3.79
C LEU A 73 -43.42 -36.52 -4.97
N HIS A 74 -43.19 -36.02 -6.19
CA HIS A 74 -43.12 -36.90 -7.37
C HIS A 74 -41.72 -37.45 -7.75
N THR A 75 -40.62 -37.02 -7.10
CA THR A 75 -39.25 -37.29 -7.60
C THR A 75 -38.36 -38.18 -6.71
N LYS A 76 -38.89 -38.79 -5.65
CA LYS A 76 -38.09 -39.62 -4.71
C LYS A 76 -37.66 -40.99 -5.27
N LYS A 77 -38.36 -41.56 -6.26
CA LYS A 77 -37.94 -42.81 -6.94
C LYS A 77 -36.83 -42.59 -7.98
N GLN A 78 -36.85 -41.46 -8.70
CA GLN A 78 -35.85 -41.16 -9.73
C GLN A 78 -34.46 -40.78 -9.14
N LYS A 79 -34.42 -40.12 -7.97
CA LYS A 79 -33.16 -39.70 -7.32
C LYS A 79 -32.30 -40.87 -6.78
N LYS A 80 -32.92 -41.98 -6.35
CA LYS A 80 -32.19 -43.17 -5.84
C LYS A 80 -31.46 -43.94 -6.94
N ALA A 81 -32.00 -43.99 -8.16
CA ALA A 81 -31.35 -44.63 -9.31
C ALA A 81 -30.13 -43.82 -9.81
N ALA A 82 -30.23 -42.49 -9.85
CA ALA A 82 -29.16 -41.59 -10.27
C ALA A 82 -27.95 -41.59 -9.31
N GLN A 83 -28.18 -41.75 -8.00
CA GLN A 83 -27.10 -41.82 -7.00
C GLN A 83 -26.25 -43.10 -7.10
N LYS A 84 -26.84 -44.25 -7.46
CA LYS A 84 -26.09 -45.50 -7.69
C LYS A 84 -25.16 -45.40 -8.91
N ILE A 85 -25.61 -44.75 -9.99
CA ILE A 85 -24.80 -44.54 -11.21
C ILE A 85 -23.66 -43.55 -10.94
N LYS A 86 -23.90 -42.48 -10.18
CA LYS A 86 -22.85 -41.51 -9.77
C LYS A 86 -21.76 -42.17 -8.90
N LYS A 87 -22.12 -42.98 -7.90
CA LYS A 87 -21.12 -43.66 -7.03
C LYS A 87 -20.22 -44.64 -7.81
N LYS A 88 -20.77 -45.37 -8.80
CA LYS A 88 -19.99 -46.29 -9.65
C LYS A 88 -19.01 -45.55 -10.59
N LYS A 89 -19.37 -44.36 -11.09
CA LYS A 89 -18.48 -43.51 -11.90
C LYS A 89 -17.35 -42.87 -11.08
N ILE A 90 -17.63 -42.48 -9.83
CA ILE A 90 -16.63 -41.90 -8.91
C ILE A 90 -15.54 -42.93 -8.56
N SER A 91 -15.91 -44.17 -8.24
CA SER A 91 -14.96 -45.25 -7.92
C SER A 91 -14.02 -45.62 -9.08
N LYS A 92 -14.49 -45.53 -10.33
CA LYS A 92 -13.64 -45.77 -11.52
C LYS A 92 -12.69 -44.60 -11.79
N ARG A 93 -13.07 -43.36 -11.45
CA ARG A 93 -12.22 -42.16 -11.57
C ARG A 93 -11.08 -42.18 -10.56
N THR A 94 -11.35 -42.52 -9.30
CA THR A 94 -10.32 -42.55 -8.25
C THR A 94 -9.25 -43.62 -8.50
N LYS A 95 -9.62 -44.80 -9.02
CA LYS A 95 -8.64 -45.83 -9.43
C LYS A 95 -7.73 -45.38 -10.60
N LYS A 96 -8.26 -44.58 -11.53
CA LYS A 96 -7.49 -44.03 -12.67
C LYS A 96 -6.55 -42.89 -12.21
N GLU A 97 -7.00 -42.06 -11.27
CA GLU A 97 -6.20 -40.99 -10.65
C GLU A 97 -5.03 -41.55 -9.80
N SER A 98 -5.25 -42.62 -9.04
CA SER A 98 -4.19 -43.29 -8.27
C SER A 98 -3.12 -43.96 -9.15
N SER A 99 -3.46 -44.29 -10.40
CA SER A 99 -2.50 -44.79 -11.40
C SER A 99 -1.68 -43.66 -12.04
N MET A 100 -2.25 -42.47 -12.21
CA MET A 100 -1.52 -41.29 -12.71
C MET A 100 -0.56 -40.69 -11.68
N ARG A 101 -0.88 -40.76 -10.38
CA ARG A 101 -0.05 -40.21 -9.30
C ARG A 101 1.30 -40.91 -9.10
N ARG A 102 1.46 -42.16 -9.58
CA ARG A 102 2.73 -42.90 -9.47
C ARG A 102 3.77 -42.52 -10.54
N ASN A 103 3.34 -41.88 -11.64
CA ASN A 103 4.23 -41.52 -12.76
C ASN A 103 4.13 -40.02 -13.10
N PHE A 104 4.31 -39.13 -12.12
CA PHE A 104 4.47 -37.70 -12.41
C PHE A 104 5.75 -37.15 -11.78
N ASN A 105 6.73 -36.95 -12.66
CA ASN A 105 8.05 -36.37 -12.38
C ASN A 105 7.87 -34.95 -11.82
N LEU A 106 8.35 -34.69 -10.60
CA LEU A 106 8.11 -33.44 -9.85
C LEU A 106 8.64 -32.17 -10.55
N LYS A 107 9.47 -32.29 -11.59
CA LYS A 107 9.99 -31.13 -12.34
C LYS A 107 9.00 -30.44 -13.29
N LYS A 108 7.77 -30.95 -13.44
CA LYS A 108 6.76 -30.36 -14.36
C LYS A 108 5.68 -29.52 -13.66
N LEU A 109 5.80 -29.29 -12.36
CA LEU A 109 4.86 -28.53 -11.54
C LEU A 109 5.52 -27.26 -10.98
N ILE A 110 6.15 -26.48 -11.85
CA ILE A 110 6.23 -25.04 -11.63
C ILE A 110 5.04 -24.45 -12.40
N LYS A 111 3.93 -24.22 -11.71
CA LYS A 111 3.05 -23.10 -12.04
C LYS A 111 3.45 -22.02 -11.05
N GLU A 112 4.07 -20.97 -11.56
CA GLU A 112 4.74 -19.92 -10.78
C GLU A 112 3.79 -18.81 -10.33
N ASP A 113 2.48 -18.95 -10.54
CA ASP A 113 1.48 -17.91 -10.25
C ASP A 113 0.49 -18.43 -9.21
N ASP A 114 0.81 -18.33 -7.92
CA ASP A 114 -0.14 -18.36 -6.78
C ASP A 114 0.62 -17.96 -5.49
N LEU A 115 1.08 -16.71 -5.42
CA LEU A 115 1.51 -16.06 -4.17
C LEU A 115 0.75 -14.74 -3.97
N GLU A 116 -0.57 -14.82 -4.04
CA GLU A 116 -1.47 -13.78 -3.55
C GLU A 116 -2.32 -14.39 -2.45
N HIS A 117 -1.89 -14.26 -1.19
CA HIS A 117 -2.73 -14.20 0.03
C HIS A 117 -1.79 -13.88 1.21
N ASN A 118 -1.40 -12.60 1.32
CA ASN A 118 -0.94 -12.02 2.57
C ASN A 118 -1.90 -10.86 2.86
N GLU A 119 -2.86 -11.07 3.76
CA GLU A 119 -3.94 -10.14 4.12
C GLU A 119 -3.47 -8.80 4.72
N PHE A 120 -2.16 -8.59 4.85
CA PHE A 120 -1.60 -7.26 5.01
C PHE A 120 -0.50 -7.08 3.98
N PRO A 121 -0.62 -6.14 3.01
CA PRO A 121 0.48 -5.84 2.13
C PRO A 121 1.63 -5.33 2.99
N ASN A 122 2.67 -6.15 3.13
CA ASN A 122 3.88 -5.83 3.86
C ASN A 122 4.35 -4.43 3.43
N PHE A 123 4.12 -3.41 4.27
CA PHE A 123 4.38 -2.00 3.92
C PHE A 123 5.87 -1.80 3.58
N CYS A 124 6.74 -2.65 4.15
CA CYS A 124 8.16 -2.75 3.81
C CYS A 124 8.38 -3.09 2.33
N SER A 125 7.67 -4.08 1.80
CA SER A 125 7.78 -4.57 0.42
C SER A 125 7.38 -3.49 -0.59
N ILE A 126 6.31 -2.74 -0.32
CA ILE A 126 5.88 -1.62 -1.18
C ILE A 126 6.96 -0.54 -1.24
N ARG A 127 7.52 -0.13 -0.09
CA ARG A 127 8.57 0.90 -0.04
C ARG A 127 9.84 0.45 -0.78
N LEU A 128 10.25 -0.81 -0.61
CA LEU A 128 11.42 -1.35 -1.28
C LEU A 128 11.22 -1.40 -2.81
N ARG A 129 10.02 -1.74 -3.27
CA ARG A 129 9.67 -1.68 -4.70
C ARG A 129 9.79 -0.27 -5.27
N ILE A 130 9.33 0.76 -4.54
CA ILE A 130 9.49 2.17 -4.95
C ILE A 130 10.97 2.57 -4.98
N ILE A 131 11.76 2.14 -3.99
CA ILE A 131 13.19 2.44 -3.91
C ILE A 131 13.95 1.84 -5.11
N GLY A 132 13.66 0.58 -5.44
CA GLY A 132 14.23 -0.10 -6.60
C GLY A 132 13.84 0.56 -7.92
N LYS A 133 12.55 0.88 -8.10
CA LYS A 133 12.04 1.52 -9.33
C LYS A 133 12.69 2.89 -9.61
N TYR A 134 12.89 3.72 -8.59
CA TYR A 134 13.39 5.10 -8.77
C TYR A 134 14.87 5.29 -8.39
N GLY A 135 15.60 4.22 -8.06
CA GLY A 135 17.02 4.29 -7.70
C GLY A 135 17.31 5.25 -6.54
N LEU A 136 16.54 5.12 -5.46
CA LEU A 136 16.68 5.94 -4.26
C LEU A 136 17.78 5.39 -3.34
N LYS A 137 18.53 6.26 -2.66
CA LYS A 137 19.59 5.82 -1.74
C LYS A 137 19.02 5.31 -0.41
N ASN A 138 18.07 6.06 0.16
CA ASN A 138 17.58 5.85 1.53
C ASN A 138 16.05 5.86 1.58
N LYS A 139 15.48 5.10 2.54
CA LYS A 139 14.05 5.15 2.89
C LYS A 139 13.57 6.57 3.26
N LYS A 140 14.46 7.39 3.84
CA LYS A 140 14.19 8.80 4.19
C LYS A 140 13.72 9.63 2.99
N GLU A 141 14.16 9.33 1.77
CA GLU A 141 13.69 10.06 0.58
C GLU A 141 12.22 9.80 0.28
N VAL A 142 11.78 8.55 0.48
CA VAL A 142 10.36 8.17 0.36
C VAL A 142 9.54 8.89 1.42
N TRP A 143 10.03 8.92 2.67
CA TRP A 143 9.34 9.58 3.78
C TRP A 143 9.19 11.09 3.57
N ARG A 144 10.20 11.76 3.01
CA ARG A 144 10.08 13.19 2.67
C ARG A 144 8.97 13.45 1.66
N VAL A 145 8.86 12.62 0.62
CA VAL A 145 7.80 12.76 -0.39
C VAL A 145 6.44 12.44 0.22
N GLN A 146 6.34 11.41 1.05
CA GLN A 146 5.10 11.09 1.78
C GLN A 146 4.66 12.24 2.69
N LEU A 147 5.59 12.89 3.39
CA LEU A 147 5.28 14.04 4.25
C LEU A 147 4.75 15.23 3.43
N VAL A 148 5.37 15.53 2.29
CA VAL A 148 4.88 16.60 1.39
C VAL A 148 3.46 16.29 0.91
N LEU A 149 3.20 15.04 0.52
CA LEU A 149 1.89 14.59 0.08
C LEU A 149 0.84 14.70 1.21
N ALA A 150 1.20 14.29 2.44
CA ALA A 150 0.33 14.43 3.60
C ALA A 150 -0.02 15.89 3.90
N LYS A 151 0.94 16.81 3.78
CA LYS A 151 0.70 18.26 3.93
C LYS A 151 -0.25 18.80 2.86
N LEU A 152 -0.06 18.39 1.60
CA LEU A 152 -0.94 18.79 0.49
C LEU A 152 -2.38 18.30 0.70
N ARG A 153 -2.55 17.03 1.11
CA ARG A 153 -3.87 16.47 1.42
C ARG A 153 -4.52 17.11 2.64
N LYS A 154 -3.74 17.48 3.64
CA LYS A 154 -4.26 18.21 4.81
C LYS A 154 -4.84 19.56 4.38
N ALA A 155 -4.09 20.35 3.62
CA ALA A 155 -4.56 21.62 3.09
C ALA A 155 -5.82 21.44 2.22
N ALA A 156 -5.86 20.43 1.34
CA ALA A 156 -7.03 20.16 0.51
C ALA A 156 -8.28 19.82 1.36
N ARG A 157 -8.13 19.01 2.42
CA ARG A 157 -9.25 18.67 3.32
C ARG A 157 -9.78 19.90 4.06
N GLU A 158 -8.89 20.75 4.58
CA GLU A 158 -9.28 22.00 5.25
C GLU A 158 -10.03 22.97 4.33
N LEU A 159 -9.72 22.96 3.03
CA LEU A 159 -10.42 23.77 2.03
C LEU A 159 -11.77 23.16 1.62
N LEU A 160 -11.88 21.84 1.60
CA LEU A 160 -13.11 21.14 1.24
C LEU A 160 -14.18 21.20 2.34
N THR A 161 -13.78 21.44 3.60
CA THR A 161 -14.73 21.64 4.71
C THR A 161 -15.41 23.01 4.70
N LEU A 162 -14.84 23.99 4.00
CA LEU A 162 -15.41 25.35 3.88
C LEU A 162 -16.49 25.40 2.79
N ASP A 163 -17.35 26.41 2.79
CA ASP A 163 -18.38 26.58 1.76
C ASP A 163 -17.74 26.88 0.39
N PRO A 164 -18.26 26.34 -0.73
CA PRO A 164 -17.75 26.62 -2.08
C PRO A 164 -17.59 28.11 -2.42
N LYS A 165 -18.39 29.00 -1.84
CA LYS A 165 -18.35 30.44 -2.12
C LYS A 165 -17.45 31.23 -1.18
N ASP A 166 -16.86 30.58 -0.17
CA ASP A 166 -15.97 31.27 0.76
C ASP A 166 -14.75 31.86 0.02
N PRO A 167 -14.39 33.14 0.26
CA PRO A 167 -13.29 33.79 -0.43
C PRO A 167 -11.95 33.08 -0.16
N LYS A 168 -11.77 32.56 1.06
CA LYS A 168 -10.59 31.77 1.45
C LYS A 168 -10.46 30.50 0.60
N ARG A 169 -11.57 29.76 0.41
CA ARG A 169 -11.58 28.53 -0.38
C ARG A 169 -11.24 28.80 -1.84
N LEU A 170 -11.79 29.87 -2.42
CA LEU A 170 -11.51 30.27 -3.80
C LEU A 170 -10.04 30.67 -3.99
N PHE A 171 -9.50 31.49 -3.09
CA PHE A 171 -8.13 31.97 -3.19
C PHE A 171 -7.09 30.88 -2.92
N GLU A 172 -7.17 30.20 -1.77
CA GLU A 172 -6.21 29.16 -1.40
C GLU A 172 -6.35 27.92 -2.29
N GLY A 173 -7.58 27.57 -2.68
CA GLY A 173 -7.87 26.47 -3.60
C GLY A 173 -7.25 26.71 -4.98
N SER A 174 -7.49 27.88 -5.57
CA SER A 174 -6.90 28.23 -6.88
C SER A 174 -5.37 28.30 -6.83
N ALA A 175 -4.79 28.83 -5.75
CA ALA A 175 -3.35 28.85 -5.54
C ALA A 175 -2.74 27.45 -5.41
N LEU A 176 -3.41 26.54 -4.70
CA LEU A 176 -2.99 25.16 -4.54
C LEU A 176 -3.03 24.43 -5.89
N MET A 177 -4.12 24.58 -6.65
CA MET A 177 -4.27 24.01 -7.99
C MET A 177 -3.19 24.53 -8.95
N ARG A 178 -2.96 25.84 -9.00
CA ARG A 178 -1.92 26.45 -9.83
C ARG A 178 -0.54 25.88 -9.53
N ARG A 179 -0.24 25.62 -8.25
CA ARG A 179 1.02 24.97 -7.85
C ARG A 179 1.12 23.54 -8.38
N MET A 180 0.04 22.76 -8.31
CA MET A 180 0.02 21.37 -8.78
C MET A 180 0.19 21.28 -10.31
N PHE A 181 -0.47 22.16 -11.06
CA PHE A 181 -0.30 22.27 -12.52
C PHE A 181 1.13 22.63 -12.90
N ARG A 182 1.73 23.60 -12.21
CA ARG A 182 3.11 24.02 -12.48
C ARG A 182 4.13 22.88 -12.33
N PHE A 183 3.86 21.92 -11.45
CA PHE A 183 4.68 20.73 -11.28
C PHE A 183 4.27 19.55 -12.17
N GLY A 184 3.15 19.64 -12.88
CA GLY A 184 2.65 18.57 -13.76
C GLY A 184 2.16 17.34 -13.00
N LEU A 185 1.56 17.54 -11.82
CA LEU A 185 1.02 16.45 -11.01
C LEU A 185 -0.43 16.11 -11.37
N LEU A 186 -1.18 17.10 -11.84
CA LEU A 186 -2.56 17.01 -12.33
C LEU A 186 -2.58 17.27 -13.84
N ASN A 187 -3.53 16.65 -14.53
CA ASN A 187 -3.78 16.90 -15.95
C ASN A 187 -4.75 18.07 -16.14
N GLU A 188 -4.74 18.74 -17.29
CA GLU A 188 -5.55 19.96 -17.55
C GLU A 188 -7.07 19.77 -17.37
N GLY A 189 -7.57 18.53 -17.47
CA GLY A 189 -8.97 18.16 -17.20
C GLY A 189 -9.32 17.94 -15.72
N GLU A 190 -8.33 17.86 -14.83
CA GLU A 190 -8.49 17.53 -13.40
C GLU A 190 -8.49 18.81 -12.54
N ASN A 191 -9.47 19.70 -12.75
CA ASN A 191 -9.51 21.02 -12.11
C ASN A 191 -10.19 21.08 -10.72
N LYS A 192 -10.56 19.93 -10.15
CA LYS A 192 -11.20 19.87 -8.82
C LYS A 192 -10.19 19.61 -7.70
N LEU A 193 -10.47 20.14 -6.51
CA LEU A 193 -9.62 19.93 -5.32
C LEU A 193 -9.57 18.45 -4.90
N ASP A 194 -10.60 17.68 -5.21
CA ASP A 194 -10.70 16.25 -4.85
C ASP A 194 -9.58 15.41 -5.47
N TYR A 195 -9.11 15.78 -6.67
CA TYR A 195 -8.01 15.07 -7.34
C TYR A 195 -6.70 15.16 -6.56
N ILE A 196 -6.50 16.21 -5.75
CA ILE A 196 -5.33 16.34 -4.87
C ILE A 196 -5.32 15.22 -3.82
N LEU A 197 -6.49 14.79 -3.34
CA LEU A 197 -6.60 13.67 -2.40
C LEU A 197 -6.15 12.36 -3.04
N GLY A 198 -6.46 12.17 -4.32
CA GLY A 198 -6.07 11.00 -5.12
C GLY A 198 -4.59 10.95 -5.56
N LEU A 199 -3.78 11.97 -5.27
CA LEU A 199 -2.38 12.01 -5.71
C LEU A 199 -1.55 10.84 -5.16
N THR A 200 -0.86 10.12 -6.03
CA THR A 200 0.01 9.01 -5.62
C THR A 200 1.45 9.46 -5.40
N ILE A 201 2.19 8.72 -4.57
CA ILE A 201 3.62 8.95 -4.33
C ILE A 201 4.42 8.82 -5.64
N ASN A 202 3.96 7.95 -6.55
CA ASN A 202 4.61 7.71 -7.83
C ASN A 202 4.67 8.97 -8.70
N LYS A 203 3.56 9.73 -8.80
CA LYS A 203 3.52 10.99 -9.55
C LYS A 203 4.57 11.98 -9.07
N LEU A 204 4.75 12.13 -7.75
CA LEU A 204 5.80 12.99 -7.19
C LEU A 204 7.22 12.48 -7.48
N MET A 205 7.46 11.17 -7.41
CA MET A 205 8.77 10.58 -7.70
C MET A 205 9.15 10.72 -9.18
N GLU A 206 8.18 10.68 -10.08
CA GLU A 206 8.38 10.84 -11.52
C GLU A 206 8.76 12.26 -11.95
N ARG A 207 8.46 13.27 -11.13
CA ARG A 207 8.83 14.68 -11.39
C ARG A 207 10.21 15.07 -10.90
N ARG A 208 10.97 14.14 -10.32
CA ARG A 208 12.33 14.40 -9.84
C ARG A 208 13.29 14.49 -11.01
N LEU A 209 14.31 15.34 -10.91
CA LEU A 209 15.32 15.50 -11.96
C LEU A 209 15.97 14.16 -12.35
N GLN A 210 16.22 13.28 -11.37
CA GLN A 210 16.76 11.94 -11.62
C GLN A 210 15.92 11.11 -12.59
N THR A 211 14.59 11.12 -12.43
CA THR A 211 13.66 10.32 -13.24
C THR A 211 13.36 11.00 -14.56
N VAL A 212 13.23 12.33 -14.58
CA VAL A 212 13.06 13.12 -15.80
C VAL A 212 14.26 12.99 -16.74
N VAL A 213 15.49 13.04 -16.21
CA VAL A 213 16.73 12.84 -17.00
C VAL A 213 16.79 11.45 -17.62
N PHE A 214 16.31 10.43 -16.90
CA PHE A 214 16.23 9.06 -17.44
C PHE A 214 15.15 8.96 -18.53
N LYS A 215 13.97 9.55 -18.32
CA LYS A 215 12.90 9.62 -19.33
C LYS A 215 13.34 10.38 -20.59
N SER A 216 14.14 11.43 -20.43
CA SER A 216 14.70 12.24 -21.52
C SER A 216 15.91 11.60 -22.20
N GLN A 217 16.27 10.36 -21.85
CA GLN A 217 17.36 9.57 -22.44
C GLN A 217 18.78 10.17 -22.34
N LEU A 218 18.97 11.23 -21.53
CA LEU A 218 20.29 11.83 -21.26
C LEU A 218 21.21 10.90 -20.44
N ALA A 219 20.63 9.88 -19.81
CA ALA A 219 21.35 8.87 -19.04
C ALA A 219 20.83 7.46 -19.36
N LYS A 220 21.77 6.51 -19.49
CA LYS A 220 21.49 5.08 -19.75
C LYS A 220 20.69 4.36 -18.65
N SER A 221 20.73 4.86 -17.41
CA SER A 221 20.09 4.22 -16.24
C SER A 221 19.75 5.27 -15.19
N ILE A 222 18.78 4.98 -14.33
CA ILE A 222 18.36 5.84 -13.22
C ILE A 222 19.51 6.09 -12.23
N HIS A 223 20.35 5.08 -11.98
CA HIS A 223 21.55 5.22 -11.14
C HIS A 223 22.61 6.08 -11.81
N HIS A 224 22.76 5.94 -13.14
CA HIS A 224 23.67 6.76 -13.93
C HIS A 224 23.24 8.23 -13.93
N ALA A 225 21.95 8.52 -14.07
CA ALA A 225 21.41 9.89 -13.97
C ALA A 225 21.82 10.56 -12.65
N ARG A 226 21.72 9.83 -11.53
CA ARG A 226 22.12 10.34 -10.21
C ARG A 226 23.60 10.69 -10.11
N VAL A 227 24.47 9.92 -10.76
CA VAL A 227 25.92 10.21 -10.81
C VAL A 227 26.18 11.45 -11.65
N ILE A 228 25.61 11.52 -12.86
CA ILE A 228 25.78 12.66 -13.77
C ILE A 228 25.31 13.98 -13.12
N ILE A 229 24.17 13.95 -12.42
CA ILE A 229 23.65 15.14 -11.70
C ILE A 229 24.62 15.57 -10.60
N ARG A 230 25.06 14.63 -9.73
CA ARG A 230 26.00 14.97 -8.64
C ARG A 230 27.34 15.50 -9.12
N HIS A 231 27.78 15.04 -10.29
CA HIS A 231 29.00 15.52 -10.94
C HIS A 231 28.80 16.83 -11.72
N LYS A 232 27.61 17.44 -11.64
CA LYS A 232 27.27 18.71 -12.28
C LYS A 232 27.41 18.71 -13.80
N HIS A 233 27.11 17.59 -14.46
CA HIS A 233 27.09 17.56 -15.94
C HIS A 233 25.72 17.87 -16.56
N ILE A 234 24.71 18.19 -15.73
CA ILE A 234 23.35 18.52 -16.19
C ILE A 234 23.03 19.96 -15.79
N LYS A 235 22.43 20.69 -16.72
CA LYS A 235 21.84 22.01 -16.47
C LYS A 235 20.32 21.95 -16.67
N VAL A 236 19.62 22.80 -15.94
CA VAL A 236 18.19 23.07 -16.12
C VAL A 236 18.08 24.54 -16.52
N GLY A 237 17.73 24.80 -17.77
CA GLY A 237 17.85 26.12 -18.38
C GLY A 237 19.30 26.56 -18.44
N LYS A 238 19.62 27.65 -17.73
CA LYS A 238 20.97 28.22 -17.67
C LYS A 238 21.76 27.75 -16.44
N ASN A 239 21.10 27.14 -15.46
CA ASN A 239 21.68 26.84 -14.16
C ASN A 239 22.14 25.40 -14.04
N LEU A 240 23.30 25.20 -13.42
CA LEU A 240 23.83 23.88 -13.06
C LEU A 240 23.12 23.34 -11.81
N VAL A 241 22.71 22.08 -11.86
CA VAL A 241 22.00 21.43 -10.75
C VAL A 241 22.74 20.17 -10.29
N ASP A 242 23.02 20.09 -8.99
CA ASP A 242 23.72 18.97 -8.35
C ASP A 242 22.81 18.07 -7.49
N ILE A 243 21.56 18.49 -7.25
CA ILE A 243 20.60 17.79 -6.39
C ILE A 243 19.67 16.88 -7.24
N PRO A 244 19.73 15.54 -7.10
CA PRO A 244 18.84 14.62 -7.82
C PRO A 244 17.39 14.64 -7.29
N SER A 245 17.16 15.23 -6.11
CA SER A 245 15.83 15.44 -5.52
C SER A 245 15.11 16.67 -6.05
N PHE A 246 15.72 17.44 -6.96
CA PHE A 246 15.12 18.64 -7.52
C PHE A 246 13.80 18.31 -8.23
N MET A 247 12.73 19.04 -7.92
CA MET A 247 11.43 18.88 -8.57
C MET A 247 11.37 19.76 -9.82
N VAL A 248 11.26 19.11 -10.97
CA VAL A 248 11.26 19.77 -12.28
C VAL A 248 9.86 20.28 -12.60
N ARG A 249 9.76 21.58 -12.94
CA ARG A 249 8.53 22.17 -13.47
C ARG A 249 8.29 21.74 -14.91
N VAL A 250 7.03 21.71 -15.35
CA VAL A 250 6.67 21.33 -16.73
C VAL A 250 7.38 22.24 -17.75
N ASP A 251 7.41 23.54 -17.49
CA ASP A 251 8.07 24.51 -18.39
C ASP A 251 9.59 24.30 -18.48
N SER A 252 10.22 23.90 -17.37
CA SER A 252 11.66 23.72 -17.28
C SER A 252 12.14 22.38 -17.85
N GLU A 253 11.23 21.43 -18.06
CA GLU A 253 11.55 20.09 -18.54
C GLU A 253 12.17 20.10 -19.95
N LYS A 254 11.69 20.99 -20.82
CA LYS A 254 12.21 21.18 -22.18
C LYS A 254 13.64 21.71 -22.21
N HIS A 255 14.08 22.34 -21.13
CA HIS A 255 15.36 23.03 -21.03
C HIS A 255 16.39 22.21 -20.26
N ILE A 256 16.24 20.88 -20.21
CA ILE A 256 17.19 20.00 -19.53
C ILE A 256 18.20 19.50 -20.55
N ASP A 257 19.44 19.94 -20.39
CA ASP A 257 20.52 19.54 -21.28
C ASP A 257 21.72 19.03 -20.48
N ARG A 258 22.50 18.16 -21.13
CA ARG A 258 23.84 17.83 -20.67
C ARG A 258 24.79 18.94 -21.10
N ILE A 259 25.76 19.26 -20.25
CA ILE A 259 26.84 20.17 -20.62
C ILE A 259 27.71 19.46 -21.66
N ASN A 260 27.82 20.06 -22.83
CA ASN A 260 28.83 19.69 -23.81
C ASN A 260 30.12 20.38 -23.40
N GLU A 261 30.86 19.76 -22.48
CA GLU A 261 32.27 20.12 -22.37
C GLU A 261 33.01 19.37 -23.47
N ASP A 262 33.67 20.10 -24.37
CA ASP A 262 34.59 19.55 -25.38
C ASP A 262 35.76 18.76 -24.73
N LYS A 263 35.90 18.87 -23.39
CA LYS A 263 36.79 18.06 -22.58
C LYS A 263 36.26 16.64 -22.46
N VAL A 264 36.62 15.85 -23.48
CA VAL A 264 36.50 14.40 -23.48
C VAL A 264 37.10 13.83 -22.18
N GLY A 265 36.28 13.13 -21.39
CA GLY A 265 36.72 12.52 -20.13
C GLY A 265 37.91 11.57 -20.33
N ARG A 266 38.75 11.41 -19.29
CA ARG A 266 40.00 10.64 -19.32
C ARG A 266 39.90 9.29 -20.05
N THR A 267 38.82 8.54 -19.82
CA THR A 267 38.61 7.22 -20.44
C THR A 267 38.37 7.28 -21.94
N LYS A 268 37.59 8.26 -22.43
CA LYS A 268 37.37 8.44 -23.87
C LYS A 268 38.65 8.95 -24.55
N ARG A 269 39.43 9.81 -23.89
CA ARG A 269 40.78 10.22 -24.36
C ARG A 269 41.74 9.04 -24.54
N ARG A 270 41.70 8.05 -23.63
CA ARG A 270 42.54 6.84 -23.73
C ARG A 270 42.12 5.88 -24.85
N LYS A 271 40.86 5.88 -25.28
CA LYS A 271 40.37 5.04 -26.38
C LYS A 271 40.59 5.66 -27.77
N GLN A 272 40.86 6.97 -27.83
CA GLN A 272 41.15 7.71 -29.05
C GLN A 272 42.64 7.74 -29.39
N LYS A 273 43.51 7.37 -28.45
CA LYS A 273 44.90 6.99 -28.69
C LYS A 273 44.96 5.50 -28.97
#